data_AF-A0A2E8L490-F1
#
_entry.id   AF-A0A2E8L490-F1
#
_cell.length_a   1.000
_cell.length_b   1.000
_cell.length_c   1.000
_cell.angle_alpha   90.00
_cell.angle_beta   90.00
_cell.angle_gamma   90.00
#
_symmetry.space_group_name_H-M   'P 1'
#
loop_
_entity.id
_entity.type
_entity.pdbx_description
1 polymer ?
#
loop_
_entity_poly.entity_id
_entity_poly.type
_entity_poly.pdbx_seq_one_letter_code
_entity_poly.pdbx_strand_id
1 'polypeptide(L)'
;MLMKLIRGGKRTASINEQDWRFVQQGLNQCLASGFITEAERRRIMKYLETNERVEVAVRSLMTGSRSVNSFILSLLQAADDSQLRNDS
;
A
#
# COMPACT_ATOMS: atom_id res chain seq x y z
N MET A 1 -5.80 18.29 -2.44
CA MET A 1 -5.14 18.43 -1.13
C MET A 1 -4.28 17.19 -0.91
N LEU A 2 -3.02 17.36 -0.53
CA LEU A 2 -2.10 16.26 -0.23
C LEU A 2 -2.33 15.87 1.24
N MET A 3 -2.91 14.70 1.51
CA MET A 3 -3.13 14.27 2.90
C MET A 3 -1.80 13.79 3.49
N LYS A 4 -1.27 14.54 4.46
CA LYS A 4 -0.12 14.09 5.25
C LYS A 4 -0.58 12.93 6.14
N LEU A 5 -0.18 11.71 5.82
CA LEU A 5 -0.25 10.57 6.75
C LEU A 5 0.76 10.82 7.87
N ILE A 6 0.33 11.54 8.92
CA ILE A 6 1.16 11.79 10.10
C ILE A 6 0.92 10.65 11.09
N ARG A 7 1.90 9.77 11.21
CA ARG A 7 2.17 9.03 12.45
C ARG A 7 3.66 9.06 12.74
N GLY A 8 4.04 9.75 13.81
CA GLY A 8 5.32 9.55 14.50
C GLY A 8 6.61 9.82 13.70
N GLY A 9 6.92 11.09 13.46
CA GLY A 9 8.32 11.56 13.56
C GLY A 9 9.34 11.26 12.45
N LYS A 10 9.03 10.54 11.37
CA LYS A 10 9.94 10.44 10.21
C LYS A 10 9.19 10.69 8.89
N ARG A 11 9.86 11.44 8.00
CA ARG A 11 9.40 12.06 6.73
C ARG A 11 8.09 11.47 6.17
N THR A 12 7.04 12.30 6.17
CA THR A 12 5.74 12.03 5.54
C THR A 12 5.92 11.76 4.03
N ALA A 13 5.93 10.48 3.65
CA ALA A 13 5.76 10.09 2.26
C ALA A 13 4.33 10.48 1.84
N SER A 14 4.23 11.42 0.91
CA SER A 14 2.97 12.14 0.69
C SER A 14 2.17 11.53 -0.45
N ILE A 15 1.51 10.40 -0.20
CA ILE A 15 0.45 9.95 -1.12
C ILE A 15 -0.66 11.01 -1.15
N ASN A 16 -1.14 11.37 -2.34
CA ASN A 16 -2.28 12.27 -2.46
C ASN A 16 -3.57 11.57 -1.97
N GLU A 17 -4.56 12.36 -1.54
CA GLU A 17 -5.78 11.83 -0.92
C GLU A 17 -6.59 10.89 -1.84
N GLN A 18 -6.57 11.14 -3.15
CA GLN A 18 -7.31 10.34 -4.12
C GLN A 18 -6.69 8.94 -4.25
N ASP A 19 -5.38 8.86 -4.39
CA ASP A 19 -4.64 7.61 -4.47
C ASP A 19 -4.79 6.82 -3.16
N TRP A 20 -4.78 7.50 -2.01
CA TRP A 20 -5.03 6.86 -0.72
C TRP A 20 -6.43 6.26 -0.61
N ARG A 21 -7.47 7.01 -1.01
CA ARG A 21 -8.85 6.53 -1.02
C ARG A 21 -9.01 5.32 -1.93
N PHE A 22 -8.39 5.34 -3.11
CA PHE A 22 -8.40 4.20 -4.02
C PHE A 22 -7.76 2.97 -3.39
N VAL A 23 -6.57 3.12 -2.77
CA VAL A 23 -5.89 2.02 -2.08
C VAL A 23 -6.75 1.44 -0.96
N GLN A 24 -7.35 2.29 -0.11
CA GLN A 24 -8.22 1.84 0.96
C GLN A 24 -9.48 1.13 0.45
N GLN A 25 -10.11 1.65 -0.60
CA GLN A 25 -11.26 1.00 -1.22
C GLN A 25 -10.90 -0.36 -1.83
N GLY A 26 -9.78 -0.44 -2.56
CA GLY A 26 -9.28 -1.68 -3.12
C GLY A 26 -8.98 -2.73 -2.06
N LEU A 27 -8.31 -2.34 -0.97
CA LEU A 27 -8.05 -3.23 0.17
C LEU A 27 -9.34 -3.72 0.83
N ASN A 28 -10.30 -2.83 1.06
CA ASN A 28 -11.59 -3.22 1.64
C ASN A 28 -12.36 -4.17 0.73
N GLN A 29 -12.35 -3.93 -0.58
CA GLN A 29 -13.01 -4.79 -1.55
C GLN A 29 -12.35 -6.18 -1.60
N CYS A 30 -11.02 -6.25 -1.64
CA CYS A 30 -10.29 -7.52 -1.64
C CYS A 30 -10.43 -8.28 -0.32
N LEU A 31 -10.55 -7.59 0.80
CA LEU A 31 -10.84 -8.22 2.08
C LEU A 31 -12.27 -8.79 2.11
N ALA A 32 -13.25 -7.99 1.67
CA ALA A 32 -14.66 -8.40 1.65
C ALA A 32 -14.92 -9.60 0.71
N SER A 33 -14.15 -9.71 -0.38
CA SER A 33 -14.23 -10.85 -1.29
C SER A 33 -13.42 -12.07 -0.85
N GLY A 34 -12.64 -11.97 0.24
CA GLY A 34 -11.73 -13.03 0.69
C GLY A 34 -10.49 -13.21 -0.19
N PHE A 35 -10.20 -12.26 -1.09
CA PHE A 35 -9.00 -12.27 -1.93
C PHE A 35 -7.72 -12.05 -1.13
N ILE A 36 -7.81 -11.29 -0.03
CA ILE A 36 -6.75 -11.16 0.97
C ILE A 36 -7.32 -11.40 2.37
N THR A 37 -6.44 -11.78 3.28
CA THR A 37 -6.68 -11.90 4.71
C THR A 37 -6.43 -10.59 5.44
N GLU A 38 -6.96 -10.48 6.66
CA GLU A 38 -6.69 -9.32 7.52
C GLU A 38 -5.18 -9.21 7.88
N ALA A 39 -4.46 -10.33 7.94
CA ALA A 39 -3.02 -10.33 8.17
C ALA A 39 -2.24 -9.72 6.99
N GLU A 40 -2.61 -10.05 5.76
CA GLU A 40 -2.05 -9.48 4.54
C GLU A 40 -2.37 -7.98 4.42
N ARG A 41 -3.61 -7.60 4.72
CA ARG A 41 -4.00 -6.18 4.79
C ARG A 41 -3.09 -5.40 5.75
N ARG A 42 -2.85 -5.93 6.96
CA ARG A 42 -1.97 -5.28 7.94
C ARG A 42 -0.54 -5.14 7.43
N ARG A 43 0.00 -6.15 6.73
CA ARG A 43 1.33 -6.08 6.11
C ARG A 43 1.41 -4.99 5.05
N ILE A 44 0.42 -4.93 4.15
CA ILE A 44 0.34 -3.89 3.13
C ILE A 44 0.28 -2.50 3.77
N MET A 45 -0.59 -2.31 4.77
CA MET A 45 -0.71 -1.02 5.46
C MET A 45 0.60 -0.62 6.15
N LYS A 46 1.28 -1.55 6.83
CA LYS A 46 2.58 -1.29 7.45
C LYS A 46 3.63 -0.89 6.41
N TYR A 47 3.67 -1.58 5.26
CA TYR A 47 4.55 -1.21 4.15
C TYR A 47 4.27 0.21 3.64
N LEU A 48 2.99 0.55 3.43
CA LEU A 48 2.59 1.87 2.96
C LEU A 48 2.95 2.98 3.97
N GLU A 49 2.86 2.71 5.27
CA GLU A 49 3.21 3.65 6.33
C GLU A 49 4.73 3.83 6.50
N THR A 50 5.52 2.80 6.21
CA THR A 50 6.98 2.80 6.47
C THR A 50 7.82 3.15 5.25
N ASN A 51 7.26 3.05 4.04
CA ASN A 51 8.00 3.31 2.81
C ASN A 51 8.07 4.82 2.48
N GLU A 52 9.29 5.39 2.52
CA GLU A 52 9.52 6.81 2.22
C GLU A 52 9.17 7.20 0.77
N ARG A 53 9.12 6.23 -0.17
CA ARG A 53 8.80 6.43 -1.59
C ARG A 53 7.46 5.81 -1.98
N VAL A 54 6.54 5.68 -1.03
CA VAL A 54 5.25 5.01 -1.23
C VAL A 54 4.42 5.61 -2.36
N GLU A 55 4.48 6.93 -2.60
CA GLU A 55 3.74 7.58 -3.70
C GLU A 55 4.18 7.07 -5.07
N VAL A 56 5.49 6.99 -5.31
CA VAL A 56 6.06 6.49 -6.57
C VAL A 56 5.70 5.01 -6.72
N ALA A 57 5.86 4.22 -5.65
CA ALA A 57 5.52 2.80 -5.67
C ALA A 57 4.04 2.58 -6.00
N VAL A 58 3.13 3.26 -5.31
CA VAL A 58 1.68 3.13 -5.53
C VAL A 58 1.30 3.56 -6.94
N ARG A 59 1.80 4.71 -7.43
CA ARG A 59 1.51 5.16 -8.80
C ARG A 59 2.04 4.19 -9.86
N SER A 60 3.29 3.72 -9.73
CA SER A 60 3.87 2.74 -10.65
C SER A 60 3.06 1.44 -10.65
N LEU A 61 2.64 0.97 -9.48
CA LEU A 61 1.82 -0.23 -9.36
C LEU A 61 0.42 -0.01 -9.94
N MET A 62 -0.21 1.14 -9.72
CA MET A 62 -1.51 1.49 -10.32
C MET A 62 -1.42 1.52 -11.84
N THR A 63 -0.40 2.16 -12.42
CA THR A 63 -0.21 2.23 -13.88
C THR A 63 0.09 0.85 -14.48
N GLY A 64 0.83 -0.01 -13.77
CA GLY A 64 1.15 -1.35 -14.24
C GLY A 64 0.02 -2.38 -14.05
N SER A 65 -0.98 -2.08 -13.22
CA SER A 65 -2.02 -3.03 -12.86
C SER A 65 -3.23 -2.94 -13.77
N ARG A 66 -3.66 -4.09 -14.30
CA ARG A 66 -4.85 -4.21 -15.14
C ARG A 66 -6.16 -4.33 -14.35
N SER A 67 -6.07 -4.54 -13.04
CA SER A 67 -7.21 -4.71 -12.14
C SER A 67 -6.84 -4.33 -10.70
N VAL A 68 -7.86 -4.08 -9.86
CA VAL A 68 -7.69 -3.87 -8.41
C VAL A 68 -7.00 -5.07 -7.76
N ASN A 69 -7.37 -6.30 -8.14
CA ASN A 69 -6.74 -7.51 -7.59
C ASN A 69 -5.24 -7.58 -7.94
N SER A 70 -4.87 -7.28 -9.18
CA SER A 70 -3.46 -7.24 -9.61
C SER A 70 -2.67 -6.17 -8.86
N PHE A 71 -3.31 -5.02 -8.61
CA PHE A 71 -2.73 -3.94 -7.83
C PHE A 71 -2.47 -4.35 -6.37
N ILE A 72 -3.46 -4.95 -5.71
CA ILE A 72 -3.34 -5.43 -4.32
C ILE A 72 -2.29 -6.55 -4.21
N LEU A 73 -2.21 -7.48 -5.16
CA LEU A 73 -1.15 -8.48 -5.19
C LEU A 73 0.24 -7.86 -5.28
N SER A 74 0.40 -6.84 -6.13
CA SER A 74 1.70 -6.17 -6.29
C SER A 74 2.09 -5.39 -5.04
N LEU A 75 1.11 -4.81 -4.32
CA LEU A 75 1.34 -4.20 -3.02
C LEU A 75 1.74 -5.22 -1.95
N LEU A 76 1.11 -6.39 -1.94
CA LEU A 76 1.46 -7.46 -1.02
C LEU A 76 2.88 -7.97 -1.26
N GLN A 77 3.23 -8.21 -2.52
CA GLN A 77 4.58 -8.62 -2.90
C GLN A 77 5.62 -7.57 -2.49
N ALA A 78 5.35 -6.28 -2.74
CA ALA A 78 6.25 -5.21 -2.32
C ALA A 78 6.39 -5.11 -0.78
N ALA A 79 5.32 -5.42 -0.04
CA ALA A 79 5.36 -5.48 1.42
C ALA A 79 6.23 -6.65 1.91
N ASP A 80 6.09 -7.82 1.30
CA ASP A 80 6.85 -9.02 1.65
C ASP A 80 8.34 -8.85 1.31
N ASP A 81 8.67 -8.28 0.14
CA ASP A 81 10.04 -7.97 -0.26
C ASP A 81 10.71 -6.95 0.69
N SER A 82 9.95 -5.94 1.12
CA SER A 82 10.42 -4.95 2.10
C SER A 82 10.70 -5.60 3.47
N GLN A 83 9.87 -6.56 3.88
CA GLN A 83 10.07 -7.27 5.14
C GLN A 83 11.32 -8.15 5.09
N LEU A 84 11.49 -8.94 4.03
CA LEU A 84 12.68 -9.79 3.83
C LEU A 84 13.99 -9.01 3.87
N ARG A 85 14.00 -7.79 3.34
CA ARG A 85 15.18 -6.90 3.36
C ARG A 85 15.50 -6.31 4.73
N ASN A 86 14.52 -6.22 5.64
CA ASN A 86 14.74 -5.72 7.00
C ASN A 86 15.08 -6.84 7.99
N ASP A 87 14.71 -8.09 7.67
CA ASP A 87 15.03 -9.29 8.47
C ASP A 87 16.39 -9.94 8.09
N SER A 88 17.07 -9.42 7.05
CA SER A 88 18.43 -9.83 6.62
C SER A 88 19.51 -8.90 7.20
#